data_AF-A0AA88I6B4-F1
#
_entry.id   AF-A0AA88I6B4-F1
#
_cell.length_a   1.000
_cell.length_b   1.000
_cell.length_c   1.000
_cell.angle_alpha   90.00
_cell.angle_beta   90.00
_cell.angle_gamma   90.00
#
_symmetry.space_group_name_H-M   'P 1'
#
loop_
_entity.id
_entity.type
_entity.pdbx_description
1 polymer ?
#
loop_
_entity_poly.entity_id
_entity_poly.type
_entity_poly.pdbx_seq_one_letter_code
_entity_poly.pdbx_strand_id
1 'polypeptide(L)'
;MPSRISPIAEHYTQKFSEEGRTSANDVSEVPLEKFILWYTIHNIFTAEEEKNLKNYLIRAFQLHHGLSTKEVRTLAFDFAKKLGKDINDWEEAKAAGKDWLLAFLFCNPRLSLQKQLVLQELLRLTDL
;
A
#
# COMPACT_ATOMS: atom_id res chain seq x y z
N MET A 1 -28.12 -5.50 0.60
CA MET A 1 -27.23 -6.42 1.35
C MET A 1 -26.01 -5.60 1.74
N PRO A 2 -25.79 -5.27 3.03
CA PRO A 2 -24.60 -4.53 3.41
C PRO A 2 -23.37 -5.38 3.08
N SER A 3 -22.47 -4.81 2.30
CA SER A 3 -21.23 -5.41 1.83
C SER A 3 -20.39 -5.87 3.02
N ARG A 4 -20.09 -7.18 3.10
CA ARG A 4 -19.15 -7.73 4.09
C ARG A 4 -17.82 -7.01 3.94
N ILE A 5 -17.48 -6.22 4.93
CA ILE A 5 -16.16 -5.60 5.06
C ILE A 5 -15.16 -6.75 5.21
N SER A 6 -14.06 -6.70 4.46
CA SER A 6 -13.02 -7.74 4.49
C SER A 6 -12.36 -7.79 5.89
N PRO A 7 -12.01 -8.97 6.43
CA PRO A 7 -11.36 -9.11 7.75
C PRO A 7 -10.09 -8.26 7.90
N ILE A 8 -9.42 -7.98 6.79
CA ILE A 8 -8.25 -7.09 6.72
C ILE A 8 -8.67 -5.64 6.97
N ALA A 9 -9.75 -5.20 6.34
CA ALA A 9 -10.33 -3.89 6.55
C ALA A 9 -10.90 -3.75 7.97
N GLU A 10 -11.38 -4.83 8.60
CA GLU A 10 -11.74 -4.85 10.03
C GLU A 10 -10.50 -4.64 10.92
N HIS A 11 -9.38 -5.34 10.65
CA HIS A 11 -8.12 -5.14 11.39
C HIS A 11 -7.63 -3.69 11.31
N TYR A 12 -7.70 -3.08 10.12
CA TYR A 12 -7.34 -1.66 9.96
C TYR A 12 -8.34 -0.75 10.64
N THR A 13 -9.65 -0.98 10.51
CA THR A 13 -10.68 -0.20 11.20
C THR A 13 -10.48 -0.23 12.72
N GLN A 14 -10.09 -1.38 13.26
CA GLN A 14 -9.80 -1.56 14.69
C GLN A 14 -8.51 -0.83 15.11
N LYS A 15 -7.39 -1.04 14.39
CA LYS A 15 -6.12 -0.31 14.59
C LYS A 15 -6.33 1.21 14.55
N PHE A 16 -7.19 1.67 13.66
CA PHE A 16 -7.54 3.08 13.46
C PHE A 16 -8.60 3.63 14.43
N SER A 17 -9.41 2.77 15.06
CA SER A 17 -10.37 3.13 16.11
C SER A 17 -9.69 3.34 17.46
N GLU A 18 -8.57 2.65 17.70
CA GLU A 18 -7.80 2.71 18.95
C GLU A 18 -6.94 3.99 19.05
N GLU A 19 -6.58 4.62 17.92
CA GLU A 19 -5.73 5.85 17.88
C GLU A 19 -6.50 7.18 18.06
N GLY A 20 -7.81 7.14 18.35
CA GLY A 20 -8.51 8.26 18.98
C GLY A 20 -9.32 9.20 18.07
N ARG A 21 -10.61 9.34 18.45
CA ARG A 21 -11.69 10.23 17.97
C ARG A 21 -12.35 9.90 16.63
N THR A 22 -13.23 8.90 16.63
CA THR A 22 -14.49 9.05 15.88
C THR A 22 -15.61 8.30 16.61
N SER A 23 -16.73 8.99 16.84
CA SER A 23 -17.90 8.53 17.58
C SER A 23 -18.60 7.37 16.85
N ALA A 24 -19.07 6.38 17.60
CA ALA A 24 -19.50 5.06 17.17
C ALA A 24 -20.78 4.96 16.32
N ASN A 25 -21.28 6.05 15.73
CA ASN A 25 -22.61 6.08 15.09
C ASN A 25 -22.62 6.21 13.56
N ASP A 26 -21.46 6.19 12.88
CA ASP A 26 -21.42 6.23 11.41
C ASP A 26 -20.44 5.20 10.84
N VAL A 27 -20.84 3.93 10.87
CA VAL A 27 -19.98 2.78 10.53
C VAL A 27 -20.08 2.42 9.03
N SER A 28 -20.76 3.22 8.20
CA SER A 28 -20.84 3.00 6.75
C SER A 28 -19.81 3.75 5.91
N GLU A 29 -19.09 4.73 6.45
CA GLU A 29 -18.14 5.55 5.69
C GLU A 29 -16.86 5.94 6.47
N VAL A 30 -16.23 5.03 7.24
CA VAL A 30 -14.89 5.33 7.78
C VAL A 30 -13.82 4.94 6.74
N PRO A 31 -13.03 5.90 6.20
CA PRO A 31 -13.08 6.22 4.77
C PRO A 31 -11.74 6.09 4.03
N LEU A 32 -11.79 5.98 2.70
CA LEU A 32 -10.66 6.20 1.77
C LEU A 32 -9.73 7.34 2.23
N GLU A 33 -10.31 8.41 2.75
CA GLU A 33 -9.64 9.60 3.27
C GLU A 33 -8.64 9.29 4.39
N LYS A 34 -8.93 8.33 5.29
CA LYS A 34 -8.02 7.96 6.38
C LYS A 34 -6.81 7.18 5.87
N PHE A 35 -6.99 6.32 4.86
CA PHE A 35 -5.89 5.64 4.17
C PHE A 35 -5.02 6.62 3.39
N ILE A 36 -5.65 7.58 2.69
CA ILE A 36 -4.94 8.65 1.98
C ILE A 36 -4.16 9.53 2.96
N LEU A 37 -4.75 9.88 4.11
CA LEU A 37 -4.11 10.67 5.15
C LEU A 37 -2.94 9.93 5.80
N TRP A 38 -3.13 8.66 6.14
CA TRP A 38 -2.04 7.83 6.67
C TRP A 38 -0.89 7.75 5.66
N TYR A 39 -1.22 7.51 4.39
CA TYR A 39 -0.23 7.43 3.31
C TYR A 39 0.52 8.75 3.14
N THR A 40 -0.15 9.90 3.11
CA THR A 40 0.54 11.19 2.97
C THR A 40 1.47 11.51 4.13
N ILE A 41 1.20 10.99 5.34
CA ILE A 41 2.05 11.18 6.52
C ILE A 41 3.24 10.21 6.53
N HIS A 42 3.04 8.96 6.09
CA HIS A 42 4.04 7.88 6.18
C HIS A 42 4.79 7.63 4.87
N ASN A 43 4.43 8.34 3.80
CA ASN A 43 5.14 8.25 2.54
C ASN A 43 6.45 9.03 2.61
N ILE A 44 7.55 8.31 2.42
CA ILE A 44 8.91 8.85 2.43
C ILE A 44 9.30 9.52 1.10
N PHE A 45 8.47 9.36 0.06
CA PHE A 45 8.69 9.90 -1.27
C PHE A 45 7.96 11.22 -1.47
N THR A 46 8.63 12.16 -2.14
CA THR A 46 7.97 13.31 -2.75
C THR A 46 7.07 12.87 -3.90
N ALA A 47 6.15 13.73 -4.31
CA ALA A 47 5.27 13.46 -5.45
C ALA A 47 6.04 13.13 -6.75
N GLU A 48 7.20 13.75 -6.95
CA GLU A 48 8.05 13.48 -8.13
C GLU A 48 8.77 12.12 -8.02
N GLU A 49 9.32 11.79 -6.86
CA GLU A 49 9.94 10.49 -6.61
C GLU A 49 8.94 9.34 -6.72
N GLU A 50 7.73 9.51 -6.17
CA GLU A 50 6.66 8.53 -6.29
C GLU A 50 6.24 8.34 -7.75
N LYS A 51 6.12 9.43 -8.52
CA LYS A 51 5.86 9.38 -9.96
C LYS A 51 6.95 8.60 -10.70
N ASN A 52 8.22 8.80 -10.34
CA ASN A 52 9.35 8.09 -10.93
C ASN A 52 9.32 6.59 -10.60
N LEU A 53 9.10 6.24 -9.33
CA LEU A 53 8.94 4.86 -8.89
C LEU A 53 7.79 4.17 -9.61
N LYS A 54 6.61 4.81 -9.68
CA LYS A 54 5.46 4.30 -10.41
C LYS A 54 5.77 4.03 -11.88
N ASN A 55 6.38 4.99 -12.57
CA ASN A 55 6.70 4.84 -13.99
C ASN A 55 7.69 3.70 -14.22
N TYR A 56 8.66 3.54 -13.32
CA TYR A 56 9.59 2.42 -13.35
C TYR A 56 8.86 1.08 -13.17
N LEU A 57 8.00 0.97 -12.16
CA LEU A 57 7.22 -0.25 -11.87
C LEU A 57 6.31 -0.63 -13.04
N ILE A 58 5.64 0.33 -13.68
CA ILE A 58 4.82 0.07 -14.88
C ILE A 58 5.67 -0.53 -16.01
N ARG A 59 6.86 0.02 -16.27
CA ARG A 59 7.76 -0.49 -17.31
C ARG A 59 8.29 -1.87 -16.96
N ALA A 60 8.74 -2.07 -15.72
CA ALA A 60 9.24 -3.35 -15.25
C ALA A 60 8.16 -4.44 -15.35
N PHE A 61 6.92 -4.10 -15.00
CA PHE A 61 5.78 -5.01 -15.15
C PHE A 61 5.53 -5.42 -16.60
N GLN A 62 5.63 -4.48 -17.54
CA GLN A 62 5.47 -4.75 -18.98
C GLN A 62 6.57 -5.67 -19.54
N LEU A 63 7.78 -5.62 -18.98
CA LEU A 63 8.93 -6.39 -19.48
C LEU A 63 9.01 -7.81 -18.91
N HIS A 64 8.56 -8.05 -17.67
CA HIS A 64 8.90 -9.26 -16.91
C HIS A 64 7.75 -10.24 -16.61
N HIS A 65 6.70 -10.29 -17.45
CA HIS A 65 5.49 -11.09 -17.15
C HIS A 65 4.86 -10.74 -15.79
N GLY A 66 4.99 -9.47 -15.37
CA GLY A 66 4.51 -8.94 -14.09
C GLY A 66 5.59 -8.85 -13.01
N LEU A 67 5.18 -8.32 -11.86
CA LEU A 67 6.00 -8.23 -10.65
C LEU A 67 5.22 -8.83 -9.49
N SER A 68 5.91 -9.54 -8.61
CA SER A 68 5.38 -9.96 -7.32
C SER A 68 5.36 -8.80 -6.33
N THR A 69 4.53 -8.91 -5.29
CA THR A 69 4.46 -7.90 -4.22
C THR A 69 5.79 -7.75 -3.47
N LYS A 70 6.56 -8.84 -3.34
CA LYS A 70 7.91 -8.80 -2.78
C LYS A 70 8.85 -7.97 -3.66
N GLU A 71 8.83 -8.19 -4.97
CA GLU A 71 9.67 -7.43 -5.89
C GLU A 71 9.31 -5.94 -5.90
N VAL A 72 8.03 -5.58 -5.87
CA VAL A 72 7.62 -4.16 -5.77
C VAL A 72 8.15 -3.53 -4.48
N ARG A 73 8.02 -4.22 -3.34
CA ARG A 73 8.50 -3.73 -2.03
C ARG A 73 10.03 -3.64 -1.98
N THR A 74 10.74 -4.58 -2.58
CA THR A 74 12.21 -4.54 -2.69
C THR A 74 12.67 -3.41 -3.61
N LEU A 75 12.01 -3.21 -4.76
CA LEU A 75 12.31 -2.10 -5.66
C LEU A 75 12.07 -0.74 -5.00
N ALA A 76 11.01 -0.61 -4.20
CA ALA A 76 10.75 0.60 -3.41
C ALA A 76 11.86 0.84 -2.37
N PHE A 77 12.31 -0.21 -1.68
CA PHE A 77 13.44 -0.13 -0.76
C PHE A 77 14.74 0.30 -1.45
N ASP A 78 15.10 -0.35 -2.56
CA ASP A 78 16.32 -0.02 -3.32
C ASP A 78 16.27 1.41 -3.85
N PHE A 79 15.09 1.86 -4.29
CA PHE A 79 14.88 3.23 -4.74
C PHE A 79 15.05 4.24 -3.61
N ALA A 80 14.42 4.00 -2.45
CA ALA A 80 14.56 4.84 -1.27
C ALA A 80 16.01 4.93 -0.77
N LYS A 81 16.73 3.79 -0.77
CA LYS A 81 18.14 3.71 -0.40
C LYS A 81 19.03 4.53 -1.33
N LYS A 82 18.80 4.45 -2.64
CA LYS A 82 19.52 5.28 -3.64
C LYS A 82 19.26 6.77 -3.48
N LEU A 83 18.07 7.14 -3.03
CA LEU A 83 17.71 8.53 -2.75
C LEU A 83 18.18 9.02 -1.37
N GLY A 84 18.78 8.15 -0.55
CA GLY A 84 19.23 8.51 0.81
C GLY A 84 18.08 8.80 1.77
N LYS A 85 16.92 8.16 1.58
CA LYS A 85 15.76 8.30 2.48
C LYS A 85 16.02 7.58 3.80
N ASP A 86 15.41 8.11 4.87
CA ASP A 86 15.33 7.39 6.14
C ASP A 86 14.35 6.22 5.99
N ILE A 87 14.88 4.99 6.08
CA ILE A 87 14.16 3.73 5.85
C ILE A 87 14.49 2.70 6.92
N ASN A 88 14.76 3.13 8.15
CA ASN A 88 15.10 2.23 9.25
C ASN A 88 14.09 1.07 9.40
N ASP A 89 12.80 1.36 9.25
CA ASP A 89 11.71 0.38 9.33
C ASP A 89 11.68 -0.64 8.18
N TRP A 90 12.45 -0.42 7.12
CA TRP A 90 12.52 -1.29 5.94
C TRP A 90 13.83 -2.09 5.86
N GLU A 91 14.87 -1.71 6.63
CA GLU A 91 16.22 -2.28 6.54
C GLU A 91 16.27 -3.75 7.00
N GLU A 92 15.53 -4.12 8.05
CA GLU A 92 15.51 -5.51 8.53
C GLU A 92 14.99 -6.48 7.45
N ALA A 93 13.88 -6.12 6.82
CA ALA A 93 13.26 -6.92 5.77
C ALA A 93 13.87 -6.70 4.38
N LYS A 94 14.72 -5.67 4.21
CA LYS A 94 15.22 -5.16 2.92
C LYS A 94 14.11 -4.97 1.89
N ALA A 95 12.98 -4.44 2.37
CA ALA A 95 11.76 -4.28 1.59
C ALA A 95 10.83 -3.28 2.29
N ALA A 96 10.09 -2.49 1.51
CA ALA A 96 9.06 -1.61 2.04
C ALA A 96 8.00 -2.36 2.86
N GLY A 97 7.30 -1.71 3.78
CA GLY A 97 6.23 -2.34 4.57
C GLY A 97 5.07 -2.89 3.70
N LYS A 98 4.31 -3.85 4.23
CA LYS A 98 3.07 -4.33 3.57
C LYS A 98 2.00 -3.22 3.52
N ASP A 99 1.85 -2.48 4.62
CA ASP A 99 0.95 -1.33 4.72
C ASP A 99 1.29 -0.25 3.68
N TRP A 100 2.59 0.02 3.49
CA TRP A 100 3.06 0.94 2.45
C TRP A 100 2.66 0.46 1.05
N LEU A 101 2.82 -0.84 0.74
CA LEU A 101 2.43 -1.38 -0.56
C LEU A 101 0.94 -1.21 -0.82
N LEU A 102 0.09 -1.55 0.16
CA LEU A 102 -1.35 -1.44 0.02
C LEU A 102 -1.76 0.02 -0.25
N ALA A 103 -1.24 0.96 0.54
CA ALA A 103 -1.50 2.37 0.37
C ALA A 103 -0.97 2.92 -0.97
N PHE A 104 0.25 2.53 -1.36
CA PHE A 104 0.85 2.92 -2.64
C PHE A 104 0.03 2.43 -3.84
N LEU A 105 -0.42 1.17 -3.84
CA LEU A 105 -1.26 0.62 -4.90
C LEU A 105 -2.62 1.31 -4.97
N PHE A 106 -3.22 1.58 -3.81
CA PHE A 106 -4.49 2.28 -3.70
C PHE A 106 -4.44 3.70 -4.28
N CYS A 107 -3.39 4.45 -3.94
CA CYS A 107 -3.16 5.79 -4.50
C CYS A 107 -2.75 5.76 -5.98
N ASN A 108 -2.35 4.59 -6.52
CA ASN A 108 -1.88 4.42 -7.89
C ASN A 108 -2.73 3.39 -8.67
N PRO A 109 -3.98 3.74 -9.04
CA PRO A 109 -4.94 2.80 -9.62
C PRO A 109 -4.46 2.17 -10.94
N ARG A 110 -3.61 2.84 -11.73
CA ARG A 110 -3.02 2.25 -12.95
C ARG A 110 -2.14 1.03 -12.66
N LEU A 111 -1.44 1.00 -11.53
CA LEU A 111 -0.70 -0.18 -11.06
C LEU A 111 -1.66 -1.23 -10.50
N SER A 112 -2.69 -0.79 -9.79
CA SER A 112 -3.72 -1.69 -9.25
C SER A 112 -4.52 -2.43 -10.33
N LEU A 113 -4.76 -1.79 -11.48
CA LEU A 113 -5.46 -2.38 -12.62
C LEU A 113 -4.60 -3.40 -13.40
N GLN A 114 -3.29 -3.44 -13.16
CA GLN A 114 -2.46 -4.55 -13.63
C GLN A 114 -2.79 -5.78 -12.77
N LYS A 115 -3.81 -6.52 -13.24
CA LYS A 115 -4.53 -7.65 -12.65
C LYS A 115 -3.70 -8.65 -11.82
N GLN A 116 -2.39 -8.72 -12.03
CA GLN A 116 -1.46 -9.62 -11.35
C GLN A 116 -1.05 -9.14 -9.95
N LEU A 117 -1.01 -7.84 -9.67
CA LEU A 117 -0.55 -7.30 -8.37
C LEU A 117 -1.66 -7.31 -7.30
N VAL A 118 -2.86 -6.86 -7.65
CA VAL A 118 -3.97 -6.73 -6.69
C VAL A 118 -4.67 -8.05 -6.41
N LEU A 119 -4.84 -8.91 -7.42
CA LEU A 119 -5.50 -10.21 -7.20
C LEU A 119 -4.65 -11.14 -6.33
N GLN A 120 -3.32 -11.13 -6.46
CA GLN A 120 -2.46 -11.98 -5.63
C GLN A 120 -2.45 -11.56 -4.16
N GLU A 121 -2.49 -10.26 -3.87
CA GLU A 121 -2.56 -9.77 -2.48
C GLU A 121 -3.96 -9.99 -1.89
N LEU A 122 -5.03 -9.74 -2.64
CA LEU A 122 -6.39 -10.04 -2.17
C LEU A 122 -6.64 -11.55 -1.98
N LEU A 123 -6.09 -12.42 -2.84
CA LEU A 123 -6.14 -13.88 -2.65
C LEU A 123 -5.30 -14.33 -1.45
N ARG A 124 -4.05 -13.87 -1.30
CA ARG A 124 -3.20 -14.24 -0.17
C ARG A 124 -3.72 -13.78 1.19
N LEU A 125 -4.43 -12.66 1.23
CA LEU A 125 -4.97 -12.13 2.46
C LEU A 125 -6.39 -12.66 2.77
N THR A 126 -7.01 -13.42 1.86
CA THR A 126 -8.32 -14.09 2.08
C THR A 126 -8.21 -15.57 2.41
N ASP A 127 -7.01 -16.17 2.33
CA ASP A 127 -6.70 -17.57 2.69
C ASP A 127 -6.14 -17.72 4.13
N LEU A 128 -6.51 -16.84 5.06
CA LEU A 128 -6.24 -16.99 6.51
C LEU A 128 -7.53 -17.22 7.30
#